data_AF-A0A8T7D2K4-F1
#
_entry.id   AF-A0A8T7D2K4-F1
#
_cell.length_a   1.000
_cell.length_b   1.000
_cell.length_c   1.000
_cell.angle_alpha   90.00
_cell.angle_beta   90.00
_cell.angle_gamma   90.00
#
_symmetry.space_group_name_H-M   'P 1'
#
loop_
_entity.id
_entity.type
_entity.pdbx_description
1 polymer ?
#
loop_
_entity_poly.entity_id
_entity_poly.type
_entity_poly.pdbx_seq_one_letter_code
_entity_poly.pdbx_strand_id
1 'polypeptide(L)'
;MKPILIVEFSAKVGGVESKEESVPLHSPEELFAFVAPGGGCELIPNEVGEIKMVFLPPEHPNSQNPIADKPATLQLGMVFFTGPLSEIAQTATEILDKAGRGELADSFLSVIGAGA
;
A
#
# COMPACT_ATOMS: atom_id res chain seq x y z
N MET A 1 -6.27 -15.04 -10.37
CA MET A 1 -5.77 -13.91 -11.19
C MET A 1 -4.31 -13.68 -10.86
N LYS A 2 -3.53 -13.01 -11.70
CA LYS A 2 -2.19 -12.56 -11.29
C LYS A 2 -2.36 -11.46 -10.22
N PRO A 3 -1.52 -11.41 -9.18
CA PRO A 3 -1.55 -10.29 -8.25
C PRO A 3 -1.27 -8.99 -9.00
N ILE A 4 -1.88 -7.90 -8.56
CA ILE A 4 -1.61 -6.56 -9.09
C ILE A 4 -0.81 -5.72 -8.09
N LEU A 5 -0.77 -6.16 -6.82
CA LEU A 5 -0.13 -5.49 -5.72
C LEU A 5 0.46 -6.52 -4.75
N ILE A 6 1.65 -6.26 -4.23
CA ILE A 6 2.26 -7.05 -3.17
C ILE A 6 2.47 -6.14 -1.97
N VAL A 7 1.94 -6.52 -0.81
CA VAL A 7 2.25 -5.85 0.45
C VAL A 7 3.40 -6.60 1.10
N GLU A 8 4.53 -5.93 1.31
CA GLU A 8 5.69 -6.44 2.00
C GLU A 8 5.87 -5.70 3.33
N PHE A 9 6.15 -6.44 4.41
CA PHE A 9 6.47 -5.87 5.71
C PHE A 9 7.94 -6.08 6.04
N SER A 10 8.56 -5.03 6.57
CA SER A 10 9.93 -5.08 7.06
C SER A 10 9.93 -4.69 8.53
N ALA A 11 10.24 -5.64 9.41
CA ALA A 11 10.46 -5.39 10.83
C ALA A 11 11.93 -5.05 11.08
N LYS A 12 12.19 -4.12 12.00
CA LYS A 12 13.54 -3.83 12.48
C LYS A 12 13.69 -4.40 13.88
N VAL A 13 14.24 -5.61 13.99
CA VAL A 13 14.58 -6.22 15.28
C VAL A 13 16.09 -6.08 15.51
N GLY A 14 16.49 -5.27 16.49
CA GLY A 14 17.89 -5.15 16.91
C GLY A 14 18.86 -4.61 15.83
N GLY A 15 18.36 -3.84 14.86
CA GLY A 15 19.17 -3.29 13.76
C GLY A 15 19.34 -4.20 12.55
N VAL A 16 18.69 -5.38 12.53
CA VAL A 16 18.60 -6.26 11.37
C VAL A 16 17.20 -6.14 10.77
N GLU A 17 17.12 -5.87 9.47
CA GLU A 17 15.86 -5.97 8.72
C GLU A 17 15.49 -7.45 8.60
N SER A 18 14.44 -7.86 9.32
CA SER A 18 13.79 -9.15 9.09
C SER A 18 12.62 -8.91 8.15
N LYS A 19 12.71 -9.47 6.94
CA LYS A 19 11.64 -9.46 5.95
C LYS A 19 10.65 -10.55 6.32
N GLU A 20 9.53 -10.18 6.91
CA GLU A 20 8.52 -11.15 7.33
C GLU A 20 7.19 -10.76 6.70
N GLU A 21 6.71 -11.67 5.86
CA GLU A 21 5.39 -11.69 5.24
C GLU A 21 5.20 -10.83 3.97
N SER A 22 4.57 -11.46 2.98
CA SER A 22 4.28 -10.90 1.66
C SER A 22 2.85 -11.28 1.33
N VAL A 23 1.95 -10.29 1.25
CA VAL A 23 0.54 -10.53 0.96
C VAL A 23 0.27 -10.13 -0.49
N PRO A 24 0.06 -11.10 -1.41
CA PRO A 24 -0.33 -10.79 -2.76
C PRO A 24 -1.81 -10.39 -2.80
N LEU A 25 -2.09 -9.23 -3.38
CA LEU A 25 -3.44 -8.72 -3.61
C LEU A 25 -3.73 -8.68 -5.11
N HIS A 26 -4.96 -9.03 -5.48
CA HIS A 26 -5.38 -9.29 -6.85
C HIS A 26 -6.30 -8.19 -7.39
N SER A 27 -6.75 -7.27 -6.55
CA SER A 27 -7.57 -6.13 -6.96
C SER A 27 -7.42 -4.94 -6.00
N PRO A 28 -7.78 -3.71 -6.43
CA PRO A 28 -7.81 -2.55 -5.54
C PRO A 28 -8.78 -2.73 -4.36
N GLU A 29 -9.88 -3.46 -4.56
CA GLU A 29 -10.84 -3.78 -3.49
C GLU A 29 -10.18 -4.62 -2.39
N GLU A 30 -9.28 -5.54 -2.74
CA GLU A 30 -8.53 -6.32 -1.74
C GLU A 30 -7.58 -5.43 -0.93
N LEU A 31 -6.96 -4.41 -1.55
CA LEU A 31 -6.15 -3.42 -0.82
C LEU A 31 -7.00 -2.66 0.19
N PHE A 32 -8.15 -2.13 -0.24
CA PHE A 32 -8.97 -1.33 0.65
C PHE A 32 -9.71 -2.17 1.69
N ALA A 33 -10.01 -3.43 1.41
CA ALA A 33 -10.45 -4.38 2.42
C ALA A 33 -9.33 -4.70 3.43
N PHE A 34 -8.07 -4.74 2.97
CA PHE A 34 -6.92 -4.96 3.83
C PHE A 34 -6.68 -3.80 4.81
N VAL A 35 -6.87 -2.55 4.38
CA VAL A 35 -6.67 -1.34 5.21
C VAL A 35 -7.93 -0.80 5.87
N ALA A 36 -9.07 -1.46 5.70
CA ALA A 36 -10.33 -1.13 6.37
C ALA A 36 -10.37 -1.63 7.83
N PRO A 37 -11.26 -1.09 8.68
CA PRO A 37 -11.47 -1.60 10.04
C PRO A 37 -11.80 -3.11 10.05
N GLY A 38 -11.15 -3.87 10.92
CA GLY A 38 -11.21 -5.33 10.96
C GLY A 38 -10.45 -6.05 9.82
N GLY A 39 -9.71 -5.29 9.00
CA GLY A 39 -8.90 -5.79 7.90
C GLY A 39 -7.52 -6.31 8.34
N GLY A 40 -6.74 -6.80 7.37
CA GLY A 40 -5.42 -7.38 7.63
C GLY A 40 -4.39 -6.37 8.18
N CYS A 41 -4.62 -5.07 8.03
CA CYS A 41 -3.75 -4.04 8.59
C CYS A 41 -3.73 -4.03 10.14
N GLU A 42 -4.78 -4.54 10.79
CA GLU A 42 -4.82 -4.68 12.25
C GLU A 42 -3.97 -5.83 12.79
N LEU A 43 -3.58 -6.76 11.92
CA LEU A 43 -2.73 -7.90 12.26
C LEU A 43 -1.24 -7.56 12.16
N ILE A 44 -0.90 -6.35 11.68
CA ILE A 44 0.49 -5.92 11.51
C ILE A 44 1.15 -5.75 12.88
N PRO A 45 2.27 -6.44 13.16
CA PRO A 45 2.99 -6.28 14.41
C PRO A 45 3.47 -4.84 14.62
N ASN A 46 3.45 -4.35 15.87
CA ASN A 46 3.93 -3.01 16.22
C ASN A 46 5.44 -2.79 15.94
N GLU A 47 6.18 -3.86 15.66
CA GLU A 47 7.62 -3.86 15.39
C GLU A 47 7.98 -3.61 13.91
N VAL A 48 6.97 -3.39 13.07
CA VAL A 48 7.17 -3.06 11.66
C VAL A 48 7.73 -1.64 11.51
N GLY A 49 8.91 -1.56 10.91
CA GLY A 49 9.60 -0.29 10.67
C GLY A 49 9.32 0.30 9.28
N GLU A 50 8.82 -0.51 8.34
CA GLU A 50 8.48 -0.10 6.98
C GLU A 50 7.43 -1.05 6.37
N ILE A 51 6.45 -0.47 5.68
CA ILE A 51 5.44 -1.19 4.90
C ILE A 51 5.61 -0.79 3.43
N LYS A 52 5.84 -1.75 2.55
CA LYS A 52 5.91 -1.52 1.11
C LYS A 52 4.69 -2.08 0.42
N MET A 53 4.00 -1.27 -0.36
CA MET A 53 2.88 -1.64 -1.21
C MET A 53 3.33 -1.50 -2.67
N VAL A 54 3.69 -2.61 -3.30
CA VAL A 54 4.35 -2.66 -4.61
C VAL A 54 3.36 -3.10 -5.69
N PHE A 55 2.88 -2.16 -6.51
CA PHE A 55 2.07 -2.47 -7.68
C PHE A 55 2.94 -3.12 -8.75
N LEU A 56 2.43 -4.20 -9.33
CA LEU A 56 3.10 -4.88 -10.42
C LEU A 56 2.90 -4.09 -11.73
N PRO A 57 3.88 -4.15 -12.66
CA PRO A 57 3.72 -3.53 -13.96
C PRO A 57 2.47 -4.05 -14.69
N PRO A 58 1.75 -3.19 -15.43
CA PRO A 58 0.58 -3.61 -16.19
C PRO A 58 0.97 -4.60 -17.29
N GLU A 59 0.12 -5.59 -17.55
CA GLU A 59 0.34 -6.59 -18.60
C GLU A 59 0.34 -5.96 -20.00
N HIS A 60 -0.32 -4.80 -20.15
CA HIS A 60 -0.41 -4.05 -21.39
C HIS A 60 -0.01 -2.58 -21.16
N PRO A 61 1.22 -2.18 -21.52
CA PRO A 61 1.68 -0.80 -21.37
C PRO A 61 0.83 0.20 -22.17
N ASN A 62 0.59 1.37 -21.59
CA ASN A 62 -0.15 2.47 -22.17
C ASN A 62 0.70 3.24 -23.19
N SER A 63 0.59 2.82 -24.46
CA SER A 63 1.28 3.47 -25.58
C SER A 63 0.78 4.89 -25.92
N GLN A 64 -0.46 5.22 -25.53
CA GLN A 64 -1.05 6.54 -25.79
C GLN A 64 -0.65 7.58 -24.74
N ASN A 65 -0.52 7.14 -23.49
CA ASN A 65 -0.05 7.97 -22.38
C ASN A 65 1.07 7.25 -21.61
N PRO A 66 2.32 7.30 -22.11
CA PRO A 66 3.45 6.61 -21.49
C PRO A 66 3.86 7.20 -20.13
N ILE A 67 3.32 8.37 -19.75
CA ILE A 67 3.55 8.96 -18.43
C ILE A 67 2.78 8.18 -17.35
N ALA A 68 1.63 7.58 -17.69
CA ALA A 68 0.83 6.77 -16.76
C ALA A 68 1.63 5.57 -16.22
N ASP A 69 2.48 4.97 -17.06
CA ASP A 69 3.27 3.79 -16.70
C ASP A 69 4.61 4.13 -16.05
N LYS A 70 4.94 5.42 -15.87
CA LYS A 70 6.22 5.79 -15.25
C LYS A 70 6.27 5.32 -13.81
N PRO A 71 7.38 4.68 -13.37
CA PRO A 71 7.55 4.32 -11.98
C PRO A 71 7.49 5.56 -11.09
N ALA A 72 6.69 5.49 -10.04
CA ALA A 72 6.55 6.52 -9.02
C ALA A 72 6.46 5.87 -7.64
N THR A 73 6.80 6.64 -6.62
CA THR A 73 6.66 6.24 -5.22
C THR A 73 5.92 7.35 -4.46
N LEU A 74 4.85 6.96 -3.77
CA LEU A 74 4.18 7.79 -2.78
C LEU A 74 4.57 7.26 -1.39
N GLN A 75 5.13 8.15 -0.58
CA GLN A 75 5.48 7.85 0.81
C GLN A 75 4.51 8.57 1.74
N LEU A 76 3.86 7.82 2.63
CA LEU A 76 3.01 8.33 3.71
C LEU A 76 3.47 7.68 5.02
N GLY A 77 4.10 8.44 5.91
CA GLY A 77 4.66 7.91 7.15
C GLY A 77 5.66 6.78 6.87
N MET A 78 5.36 5.58 7.39
CA MET A 78 6.16 4.37 7.21
C MET A 78 5.68 3.49 6.04
N VAL A 79 4.67 3.94 5.28
CA VAL A 79 4.08 3.22 4.15
C VAL A 79 4.58 3.79 2.82
N PHE A 80 5.05 2.92 1.94
CA PHE A 80 5.57 3.24 0.61
C PHE A 80 4.76 2.54 -0.46
N PHE A 81 3.97 3.30 -1.22
CA PHE A 81 3.30 2.81 -2.43
C PHE A 81 4.24 3.00 -3.62
N THR A 82 4.61 1.93 -4.33
CA THR A 82 5.50 2.00 -5.50
C THR A 82 4.86 1.30 -6.69
N GLY A 83 4.88 1.93 -7.87
CA GLY A 83 4.17 1.41 -9.02
C GLY A 83 4.13 2.36 -10.21
N PRO A 84 3.30 2.04 -11.23
CA PRO A 84 2.92 2.99 -12.28
C PRO A 84 2.30 4.27 -11.68
N LEU A 85 2.64 5.43 -12.23
CA LEU A 85 2.13 6.72 -11.77
C LEU A 85 0.59 6.78 -11.74
N SER A 86 -0.09 6.14 -12.70
CA SER A 86 -1.56 6.06 -12.70
C SER A 86 -2.11 5.33 -11.47
N GLU A 87 -1.51 4.20 -11.10
CA GLU A 87 -1.89 3.42 -9.91
C GLU A 87 -1.65 4.23 -8.64
N ILE A 88 -0.52 4.92 -8.56
CA ILE A 88 -0.20 5.79 -7.42
C ILE A 88 -1.21 6.93 -7.29
N ALA A 89 -1.53 7.61 -8.40
CA ALA A 89 -2.49 8.72 -8.41
C ALA A 89 -3.91 8.27 -8.04
N GLN A 90 -4.34 7.11 -8.56
CA GLN A 90 -5.63 6.52 -8.21
C GLN A 90 -5.67 6.14 -6.73
N THR A 91 -4.65 5.42 -6.24
CA THR A 91 -4.56 5.00 -4.84
C THR A 91 -4.57 6.19 -3.88
N ALA A 92 -3.85 7.27 -4.21
CA ALA A 92 -3.88 8.50 -3.41
C ALA A 92 -5.28 9.10 -3.33
N THR A 93 -6.02 9.11 -4.46
CA THR A 93 -7.39 9.62 -4.51
C THR A 93 -8.33 8.76 -3.66
N GLU A 94 -8.22 7.44 -3.75
CA GLU A 94 -9.06 6.50 -2.99
C GLU A 94 -8.76 6.55 -1.48
N ILE A 95 -7.49 6.69 -1.08
CA ILE A 95 -7.13 6.91 0.33
C ILE A 95 -7.80 8.17 0.88
N LEU A 96 -7.74 9.29 0.14
CA LEU A 96 -8.35 10.55 0.56
C LEU A 96 -9.88 10.44 0.69
N ASP A 97 -10.56 9.83 -0.29
CA ASP A 97 -12.02 9.63 -0.24
C ASP A 97 -12.42 8.74 0.94
N LYS A 98 -11.73 7.60 1.13
CA LYS A 98 -12.03 6.64 2.21
C LYS A 98 -11.70 7.19 3.59
N ALA A 99 -10.63 7.96 3.74
CA ALA A 99 -10.33 8.67 4.97
C ALA A 99 -11.47 9.64 5.34
N GLY A 100 -11.98 10.41 4.37
CA GLY A 100 -13.10 11.32 4.57
C GLY A 100 -14.42 10.63 4.96
N ARG A 101 -14.56 9.33 4.67
CA ARG A 101 -15.72 8.50 5.02
C ARG A 101 -15.54 7.68 6.30
N GLY A 102 -14.36 7.68 6.91
CA GLY A 102 -14.03 6.82 8.06
C GLY A 102 -13.94 5.33 7.70
N GLU A 103 -13.58 5.01 6.45
CA GLU A 103 -13.47 3.63 5.93
C GLU A 103 -12.05 3.06 6.05
N LEU A 104 -11.12 3.79 6.65
CA LEU A 104 -9.74 3.34 6.91
C LEU A 104 -9.60 2.95 8.39
N ALA A 105 -8.83 1.89 8.65
CA ALA A 105 -8.53 1.45 10.01
C ALA A 105 -7.66 2.47 10.76
N ASP A 106 -7.85 2.59 12.07
CA ASP A 106 -7.01 3.44 12.93
C ASP A 106 -5.53 3.01 12.90
N SER A 107 -5.28 1.69 12.81
CA SER A 107 -3.93 1.14 12.64
C SER A 107 -3.27 1.64 11.36
N PHE A 108 -4.02 1.65 10.25
CA PHE A 108 -3.54 2.18 8.97
C PHE A 108 -3.27 3.68 9.05
N LEU A 109 -4.20 4.45 9.62
CA LEU A 109 -4.03 5.90 9.84
C LEU A 109 -2.79 6.20 10.68
N SER A 110 -2.52 5.41 11.73
CA SER A 110 -1.34 5.54 12.56
C SER A 110 -0.04 5.32 11.77
N VAL A 111 0.07 4.24 10.97
CA VAL A 111 1.31 3.93 10.24
C VAL A 111 1.61 4.88 9.08
N ILE A 112 0.57 5.51 8.51
CA ILE A 112 0.75 6.58 7.51
C ILE A 112 1.01 7.96 8.15
N GLY A 113 1.01 8.06 9.48
CA GLY A 113 1.28 9.30 10.22
C GLY A 113 0.10 10.28 10.26
N ALA A 114 -1.13 9.79 10.04
CA ALA A 114 -2.37 10.57 10.12
C ALA A 114 -3.18 10.29 11.40
N GLY A 115 -2.83 9.25 12.16
CA GLY A 115 -3.41 8.95 13.47
C GLY A 115 -3.00 9.99 14.52
N ALA A 116 -3.90 10.27 15.47
CA ALA A 116 -3.69 11.19 16.58
C ALA A 116 -2.76 10.63 17.66
#